data_AF-A0A971YRT7-F1
#
_entry.id   AF-A0A971YRT7-F1
#
_cell.length_a   1.000
_cell.length_b   1.000
_cell.length_c   1.000
_cell.angle_alpha   90.00
_cell.angle_beta   90.00
_cell.angle_gamma   90.00
#
_symmetry.space_group_name_H-M   'P 1'
#
loop_
_entity.id
_entity.type
_entity.pdbx_description
1 polymer ?
#
loop_
_entity_poly.entity_id
_entity_poly.type
_entity_poly.pdbx_seq_one_letter_code
_entity_poly.pdbx_strand_id
1 'polypeptide(L)'
;MARRVWRTRQKNGPGLLFILVALVVVAAAGARYVGLYTPEQPTLAPQWRAAKTEEEPLIEEEVSRRTQEPVTVLVLHAHTSENYSPSPSHDKNGKGEILTVGAEFCQAISEKGIKAIHLKASFDVPKYSEAFKNAGEAVAKALAENPNIKAVIDIHRDGLPVQKDKDYTAAAVAGQRVAKILFVVGDVANPNSSSNMAFAEAVKSRLDSMFAGVSRGIKVQHRNVNGNLHPNTLCAYIGDYNGNTLAEARASARLLADAVAAVLLAQAQEGMSVLPTTTP
;
A
#
# COMPACT_ATOMS: atom_id res chain seq x y z
N MET A 1 73.09 8.17 42.66
CA MET A 1 71.98 9.11 42.92
C MET A 1 71.02 9.09 41.73
N ALA A 2 69.76 8.69 41.91
CA ALA A 2 68.65 9.02 41.00
C ALA A 2 67.32 8.72 41.71
N ARG A 3 66.60 9.77 42.12
CA ARG A 3 65.25 9.67 42.70
C ARG A 3 64.24 9.47 41.58
N ARG A 4 63.47 8.37 41.62
CA ARG A 4 62.40 8.11 40.65
C ARG A 4 61.10 8.71 41.20
N VAL A 5 60.61 9.78 40.56
CA VAL A 5 59.37 10.49 40.91
C VAL A 5 58.18 9.67 40.42
N TRP A 6 57.21 9.39 41.30
CA TRP A 6 55.95 8.74 40.95
C TRP A 6 54.96 9.83 40.52
N ARG A 7 54.55 9.84 39.25
CA ARG A 7 53.43 10.68 38.76
C ARG A 7 52.14 9.87 38.87
N THR A 8 51.25 10.25 39.78
CA THR A 8 49.87 9.76 39.82
C THR A 8 49.10 10.32 38.63
N ARG A 9 48.61 9.43 37.76
CA ARG A 9 47.76 9.75 36.62
C ARG A 9 46.33 10.00 37.13
N GLN A 10 45.91 11.26 37.24
CA GLN A 10 44.49 11.57 37.46
C GLN A 10 43.68 11.05 36.26
N LYS A 11 42.70 10.19 36.52
CA LYS A 11 41.67 9.83 35.55
C LYS A 11 40.53 10.81 35.74
N ASN A 12 40.31 11.71 34.78
CA ASN A 12 39.12 12.55 34.75
C ASN A 12 37.92 11.64 34.45
N GLY A 13 36.99 11.53 35.40
CA GLY A 13 35.69 10.88 35.18
C GLY A 13 34.83 11.65 34.18
N PRO A 14 33.70 11.08 33.72
CA PRO A 14 32.79 11.77 32.82
C PRO A 14 32.35 13.11 33.41
N GLY A 15 32.44 14.17 32.62
CA GLY A 15 32.13 15.53 33.06
C GLY A 15 30.67 15.65 33.54
N LEU A 16 30.42 16.58 34.47
CA LEU A 16 29.12 16.81 35.12
C LEU A 16 27.95 16.95 34.12
N LEU A 17 28.22 17.55 32.95
CA LEU A 17 27.24 17.69 31.86
C LEU A 17 26.78 16.32 31.31
N PHE A 18 27.70 15.35 31.21
CA PHE A 18 27.39 14.00 30.72
C PHE A 18 26.52 13.24 31.72
N ILE A 19 26.76 13.43 33.02
CA ILE A 19 25.94 12.84 34.09
C ILE A 19 24.54 13.45 34.10
N LEU A 20 24.42 14.78 33.95
CA LEU A 20 23.13 15.46 33.91
C LEU A 20 22.28 15.05 32.70
N VAL A 21 22.87 14.98 31.51
CA VAL A 21 22.15 14.54 30.30
C VAL A 21 21.70 13.09 30.43
N ALA A 22 22.54 12.19 30.96
CA ALA A 22 22.17 10.79 31.18
C ALA A 22 21.00 10.66 32.17
N LEU A 23 20.99 11.45 33.25
CA LEU A 23 19.89 11.44 34.24
C LEU A 23 18.56 11.96 33.66
N VAL A 24 18.59 13.01 32.84
CA VAL A 24 17.37 13.55 32.20
C VAL A 24 16.80 12.55 31.19
N VAL A 25 17.64 11.87 30.41
CA VAL A 25 17.19 10.84 29.45
C VAL A 25 16.59 9.63 30.16
N VAL A 26 17.21 9.17 31.26
CA VAL A 26 16.69 8.05 32.06
C VAL A 26 15.37 8.42 32.75
N ALA A 27 15.23 9.66 33.26
CA ALA A 27 13.98 10.13 33.87
C ALA A 27 12.84 10.27 32.86
N ALA A 28 13.11 10.80 31.66
CA ALA A 28 12.10 10.96 30.61
C ALA A 28 11.65 9.61 30.01
N ALA A 29 12.56 8.64 29.90
CA ALA A 29 12.23 7.28 29.49
C ALA A 29 11.47 6.51 30.58
N GLY A 30 11.82 6.71 31.85
CA GLY A 30 11.11 6.14 32.99
C GLY A 30 9.68 6.66 33.13
N ALA A 31 9.45 7.96 33.00
CA ALA A 31 8.11 8.55 33.10
C ALA A 31 7.13 8.04 32.01
N ARG A 32 7.66 7.67 30.83
CA ARG A 32 6.86 7.06 29.74
C ARG A 32 6.55 5.58 29.96
N TYR A 33 7.32 4.87 30.79
CA TYR A 33 7.15 3.42 31.02
C TYR A 33 6.28 3.09 32.25
N VAL A 34 6.07 4.05 33.17
CA VAL A 34 5.34 3.83 34.43
C VAL A 34 3.91 4.40 34.42
N GLY A 35 3.43 4.98 33.31
CA GLY A 35 2.02 5.37 33.16
C GLY A 35 1.52 6.43 34.15
N LEU A 36 2.42 7.21 34.77
CA LEU A 36 2.09 8.19 35.79
C LEU A 36 1.97 9.61 35.22
N TYR A 37 1.09 9.84 34.24
CA TYR A 37 0.52 11.17 33.97
C TYR A 37 -0.71 11.07 33.05
N THR A 38 -1.88 10.96 33.66
CA THR A 38 -3.16 11.32 33.03
C THR A 38 -3.81 12.36 33.94
N PRO A 39 -3.86 13.65 33.57
CA PRO A 39 -4.63 14.60 34.35
C PRO A 39 -6.12 14.36 34.08
N GLU A 40 -6.81 13.91 35.12
CA GLU A 40 -8.26 13.79 35.21
C GLU A 40 -8.89 15.19 35.16
N GLN A 41 -9.82 15.41 34.23
CA GLN A 41 -10.58 16.66 34.16
C GLN A 41 -11.79 16.57 35.10
N PRO A 42 -11.97 17.51 36.05
CA PRO A 42 -13.13 17.51 36.93
C PRO A 42 -14.39 17.92 36.17
N THR A 43 -15.43 17.11 36.31
CA THR A 43 -16.80 17.43 35.88
C THR A 43 -17.36 18.58 36.71
N LEU A 44 -17.64 19.71 36.05
CA LEU A 44 -18.46 20.78 36.59
C LEU A 44 -19.69 20.95 35.69
N ALA A 45 -20.83 20.48 36.19
CA ALA A 45 -22.13 20.81 35.60
C ALA A 45 -22.45 22.28 35.89
N PRO A 46 -22.84 23.10 34.90
CA PRO A 46 -23.32 24.44 35.18
C PRO A 46 -24.78 24.38 35.66
N GLN A 47 -25.00 24.77 36.92
CA GLN A 47 -26.29 25.25 37.39
C GLN A 47 -26.48 26.68 36.88
N TRP A 48 -27.49 26.92 36.04
CA TRP A 48 -28.04 28.26 35.88
C TRP A 48 -29.55 28.25 35.64
N ARG A 49 -30.18 29.33 36.11
CA ARG A 49 -31.61 29.55 36.36
C ARG A 49 -32.49 29.42 35.11
N ALA A 50 -33.69 28.90 35.35
CA ALA A 50 -34.81 28.94 34.42
C ALA A 50 -35.12 30.37 33.96
N ALA A 51 -35.07 30.57 32.63
CA ALA A 51 -35.85 31.57 31.94
C ALA A 51 -36.57 30.85 30.79
N LYS A 52 -37.90 30.83 30.83
CA LYS A 52 -38.73 30.43 29.70
C LYS A 52 -38.55 31.48 28.60
N THR A 53 -38.15 31.05 27.42
CA THR A 53 -38.37 31.81 26.18
C THR A 53 -38.58 30.79 25.06
N GLU A 54 -39.55 31.10 24.20
CA GLU A 54 -40.25 30.23 23.27
C GLU A 54 -39.33 29.49 22.28
N GLU A 55 -39.73 28.26 21.94
CA GLU A 55 -39.10 27.42 20.92
C GLU A 55 -39.27 28.05 19.53
N GLU A 56 -38.22 28.66 19.00
CA GLU A 56 -38.02 28.78 17.55
C GLU A 56 -37.21 27.56 17.09
N PRO A 57 -37.59 26.87 16.00
CA PRO A 57 -36.85 25.73 15.53
C PRO A 57 -35.49 26.22 15.02
N LEU A 58 -34.44 25.90 15.76
CA LEU A 58 -33.08 25.90 15.25
C LEU A 58 -33.07 24.96 14.06
N ILE A 59 -32.92 25.55 12.88
CA ILE A 59 -32.59 24.86 11.65
C ILE A 59 -31.35 24.03 12.01
N GLU A 60 -31.53 22.72 12.17
CA GLU A 60 -30.43 21.77 12.14
C GLU A 60 -29.71 22.08 10.83
N GLU A 61 -28.58 22.77 10.92
CA GLU A 61 -27.62 22.79 9.83
C GLU A 61 -27.37 21.33 9.50
N GLU A 62 -27.98 20.90 8.40
CA GLU A 62 -27.66 19.71 7.64
C GLU A 62 -26.17 19.80 7.27
N VAL A 63 -25.29 19.50 8.24
CA VAL A 63 -24.03 18.84 7.92
C VAL A 63 -24.40 17.40 7.60
N SER A 64 -25.03 17.26 6.42
CA SER A 64 -25.04 16.06 5.62
C SER A 64 -23.58 15.70 5.37
N ARG A 65 -22.96 15.01 6.34
CA ARG A 65 -21.89 14.07 6.04
C ARG A 65 -22.56 12.98 5.23
N ARG A 66 -22.71 13.20 3.92
CA ARG A 66 -22.81 12.11 2.95
C ARG A 66 -21.67 11.17 3.30
N THR A 67 -21.98 10.05 3.95
CA THR A 67 -21.05 8.95 4.11
C THR A 67 -20.82 8.41 2.71
N GLN A 68 -19.91 9.01 1.96
CA GLN A 68 -19.52 8.51 0.65
C GLN A 68 -19.03 7.09 0.84
N GLU A 69 -19.57 6.18 0.02
CA GLU A 69 -19.07 4.81 0.01
C GLU A 69 -17.56 4.85 -0.28
N PRO A 70 -16.75 4.09 0.48
CA PRO A 70 -15.32 4.09 0.30
C PRO A 70 -14.97 3.61 -1.12
N VAL A 71 -13.97 4.26 -1.72
CA VAL A 71 -13.36 3.78 -2.97
C VAL A 71 -13.01 2.30 -2.79
N THR A 72 -13.40 1.47 -3.74
CA THR A 72 -13.20 0.01 -3.68
C THR A 72 -12.33 -0.47 -4.83
N VAL A 73 -11.39 -1.37 -4.56
CA VAL A 73 -10.58 -2.05 -5.57
C VAL A 73 -10.77 -3.55 -5.51
N LEU A 74 -10.65 -4.20 -6.66
CA LEU A 74 -10.58 -5.66 -6.78
C LEU A 74 -9.13 -6.07 -6.98
N VAL A 75 -8.65 -7.03 -6.19
CA VAL A 75 -7.28 -7.54 -6.24
C VAL A 75 -7.31 -9.02 -6.57
N LEU A 76 -6.50 -9.45 -7.53
CA LEU A 76 -6.38 -10.83 -7.96
C LEU A 76 -4.95 -11.19 -8.33
N HIS A 77 -4.76 -12.47 -8.66
CA HIS A 77 -3.50 -13.01 -9.18
C HIS A 77 -3.86 -14.09 -10.20
N ALA A 78 -3.79 -13.80 -11.51
CA ALA A 78 -4.14 -14.83 -12.50
C ALA A 78 -3.24 -16.08 -12.35
N HIS A 79 -1.97 -15.90 -12.00
CA HIS A 79 -1.04 -16.99 -11.66
C HIS A 79 -0.91 -17.16 -10.14
N THR A 80 -1.96 -17.68 -9.51
CA THR A 80 -2.02 -17.86 -8.05
C THR A 80 -0.95 -18.78 -7.46
N SER A 81 -0.31 -19.64 -8.26
CA SER A 81 0.73 -20.55 -7.81
C SER A 81 2.10 -19.88 -7.58
N GLU A 82 2.32 -18.65 -8.04
CA GLU A 82 3.65 -18.04 -8.06
C GLU A 82 4.27 -17.84 -6.66
N ASN A 83 5.51 -18.29 -6.50
CA ASN A 83 6.35 -18.13 -5.30
C ASN A 83 7.64 -17.37 -5.60
N TYR A 84 8.37 -16.94 -4.58
CA TYR A 84 9.72 -16.37 -4.69
C TYR A 84 10.77 -17.38 -4.22
N SER A 85 12.02 -17.26 -4.70
CA SER A 85 13.12 -18.11 -4.24
C SER A 85 13.40 -17.86 -2.74
N PRO A 86 13.68 -18.91 -1.92
CA PRO A 86 14.03 -20.29 -2.32
C PRO A 86 12.87 -21.28 -2.41
N SER A 87 11.62 -20.86 -2.20
CA SER A 87 10.46 -21.73 -2.37
C SER A 87 10.38 -22.25 -3.82
N PRO A 88 9.82 -23.45 -4.08
CA PRO A 88 9.61 -23.90 -5.45
C PRO A 88 8.85 -22.85 -6.25
N SER A 89 9.28 -22.53 -7.47
CA SER A 89 8.75 -21.41 -8.28
C SER A 89 7.22 -21.34 -8.36
N HIS A 90 6.53 -22.48 -8.37
CA HIS A 90 5.08 -22.55 -8.35
C HIS A 90 4.59 -23.55 -7.30
N ASP A 91 3.60 -23.16 -6.51
CA ASP A 91 2.88 -24.03 -5.57
C ASP A 91 1.99 -25.03 -6.32
N LYS A 92 2.02 -26.30 -5.89
CA LYS A 92 1.33 -27.40 -6.58
C LYS A 92 -0.19 -27.34 -6.46
N ASN A 93 -0.70 -26.66 -5.43
CA ASN A 93 -2.13 -26.50 -5.18
C ASN A 93 -2.66 -25.14 -5.66
N GLY A 94 -1.82 -24.35 -6.33
CA GLY A 94 -2.19 -23.02 -6.82
C GLY A 94 -2.35 -22.00 -5.70
N LYS A 95 -1.69 -22.20 -4.56
CA LYS A 95 -1.73 -21.28 -3.40
C LYS A 95 -0.32 -20.81 -3.06
N GLY A 96 0.28 -20.05 -3.97
CA GLY A 96 1.62 -19.53 -3.83
C GLY A 96 1.71 -18.29 -2.93
N GLU A 97 2.96 -17.87 -2.70
CA GLU A 97 3.33 -16.70 -1.91
C GLU A 97 2.85 -15.39 -2.53
N ILE A 98 2.51 -15.37 -3.82
CA ILE A 98 1.91 -14.20 -4.47
C ILE A 98 0.58 -13.79 -3.80
N LEU A 99 -0.17 -14.74 -3.23
CA LEU A 99 -1.36 -14.45 -2.41
C LEU A 99 -1.00 -13.68 -1.14
N THR A 100 0.18 -13.93 -0.57
CA THR A 100 0.69 -13.19 0.59
C THR A 100 1.10 -11.77 0.18
N VAL A 101 1.71 -11.59 -0.99
CA VAL A 101 2.01 -10.27 -1.56
C VAL A 101 0.73 -9.48 -1.82
N GLY A 102 -0.30 -10.12 -2.38
CA GLY A 102 -1.62 -9.51 -2.56
C GLY A 102 -2.31 -9.13 -1.26
N ALA A 103 -2.18 -9.96 -0.22
CA ALA A 103 -2.73 -9.65 1.10
C ALA A 103 -2.04 -8.41 1.71
N GLU A 104 -0.73 -8.28 1.55
CA GLU A 104 0.02 -7.09 1.98
C GLU A 104 -0.44 -5.83 1.23
N PHE A 105 -0.64 -5.90 -0.09
CA PHE A 105 -1.22 -4.81 -0.87
C PHE A 105 -2.61 -4.43 -0.36
N CYS A 106 -3.49 -5.42 -0.14
CA CYS A 106 -4.84 -5.18 0.35
C CYS A 106 -4.85 -4.51 1.72
N GLN A 107 -3.98 -4.96 2.63
CA GLN A 107 -3.83 -4.32 3.93
C GLN A 107 -3.36 -2.87 3.77
N ALA A 108 -2.27 -2.65 3.02
CA ALA A 108 -1.68 -1.32 2.86
C ALA A 108 -2.63 -0.32 2.18
N ILE A 109 -3.43 -0.76 1.20
CA ILE A 109 -4.37 0.14 0.52
C ILE A 109 -5.59 0.44 1.41
N SER A 110 -6.02 -0.50 2.25
CA SER A 110 -7.07 -0.28 3.25
C SER A 110 -6.65 0.67 4.36
N GLU A 111 -5.38 0.70 4.75
CA GLU A 111 -4.83 1.73 5.64
C GLU A 111 -4.93 3.15 5.05
N LYS A 112 -5.17 3.30 3.73
CA LYS A 112 -5.41 4.58 3.05
C LYS A 112 -6.90 4.91 2.87
N GLY A 113 -7.80 4.14 3.48
CA GLY A 113 -9.24 4.35 3.38
C GLY A 113 -9.87 3.76 2.11
N ILE A 114 -9.16 2.90 1.37
CA ILE A 114 -9.69 2.22 0.19
C ILE A 114 -10.05 0.77 0.54
N LYS A 115 -11.31 0.39 0.32
CA LYS A 115 -11.76 -0.99 0.52
C LYS A 115 -11.11 -1.90 -0.54
N ALA A 116 -10.57 -3.03 -0.12
CA ALA A 116 -10.00 -4.04 -1.03
C ALA A 116 -10.81 -5.34 -0.98
N ILE A 117 -11.20 -5.84 -2.15
CA ILE A 117 -11.77 -7.18 -2.34
C ILE A 117 -10.68 -8.07 -2.91
N HIS A 118 -10.25 -9.09 -2.16
CA HIS A 118 -9.14 -9.97 -2.57
C HIS A 118 -9.65 -11.33 -3.06
N LEU A 119 -9.54 -11.57 -4.37
CA LEU A 119 -9.84 -12.86 -4.98
C LEU A 119 -8.68 -13.83 -4.72
N LYS A 120 -8.93 -14.82 -3.87
CA LYS A 120 -7.94 -15.83 -3.45
C LYS A 120 -8.17 -17.22 -4.06
N ALA A 121 -9.15 -17.39 -4.95
CA ALA A 121 -9.38 -18.65 -5.65
C ALA A 121 -8.19 -19.00 -6.56
N SER A 122 -7.93 -20.28 -6.80
CA SER A 122 -6.83 -20.69 -7.68
C SER A 122 -7.28 -20.68 -9.13
N PHE A 123 -6.49 -20.07 -10.02
CA PHE A 123 -6.88 -19.88 -11.42
C PHE A 123 -5.96 -20.62 -12.40
N ASP A 124 -4.76 -20.99 -11.98
CA ASP A 124 -3.70 -21.58 -12.81
C ASP A 124 -3.48 -23.10 -12.58
N VAL A 125 -4.41 -23.75 -11.88
CA VAL A 125 -4.43 -25.20 -11.63
C VAL A 125 -5.77 -25.77 -12.12
N PRO A 126 -5.79 -26.92 -12.83
CA PRO A 126 -4.65 -27.77 -13.20
C PRO A 126 -3.86 -27.28 -14.43
N LYS A 127 -4.34 -26.25 -15.12
CA LYS A 127 -3.73 -25.76 -16.37
C LYS A 127 -3.29 -24.31 -16.23
N TYR A 128 -1.98 -24.10 -16.17
CA TYR A 128 -1.37 -22.77 -16.08
C TYR A 128 -1.78 -21.84 -17.23
N SER A 129 -1.95 -22.37 -18.44
CA SER A 129 -2.34 -21.61 -19.63
C SER A 129 -3.77 -21.04 -19.58
N GLU A 130 -4.64 -21.59 -18.72
CA GLU A 130 -6.04 -21.16 -18.59
C GLU A 130 -6.22 -20.08 -17.51
N ALA A 131 -5.14 -19.72 -16.80
CA ALA A 131 -5.10 -18.73 -15.72
C ALA A 131 -5.91 -17.45 -15.98
N PHE A 132 -5.60 -16.74 -17.07
CA PHE A 132 -6.27 -15.48 -17.39
C PHE A 132 -7.76 -15.66 -17.69
N LYS A 133 -8.14 -16.74 -18.39
CA LYS A 133 -9.55 -17.05 -18.65
C LYS A 133 -10.30 -17.28 -17.35
N ASN A 134 -9.80 -18.18 -16.50
CA ASN A 134 -10.44 -18.55 -15.22
C ASN A 134 -10.52 -17.35 -14.27
N ALA A 135 -9.46 -16.55 -14.19
CA ALA A 135 -9.44 -15.32 -13.41
C ALA A 135 -10.43 -14.28 -13.97
N GLY A 136 -10.53 -14.16 -15.29
CA GLY A 136 -11.45 -13.23 -15.95
C GLY A 136 -12.92 -13.52 -15.64
N GLU A 137 -13.31 -14.79 -15.58
CA GLU A 137 -14.66 -15.21 -15.17
C GLU A 137 -14.96 -14.78 -13.72
N ALA A 138 -14.01 -14.97 -12.80
CA ALA A 138 -14.16 -14.54 -11.41
C ALA A 138 -14.19 -13.01 -11.25
N VAL A 139 -13.38 -12.29 -12.03
CA VAL A 139 -13.38 -10.82 -12.07
C VAL A 139 -14.71 -10.28 -12.59
N ALA A 140 -15.22 -10.82 -13.70
CA ALA A 140 -16.50 -10.40 -14.26
C ALA A 140 -17.65 -10.59 -13.25
N LYS A 141 -17.66 -11.72 -12.54
CA LYS A 141 -18.63 -11.96 -11.46
C LYS A 141 -18.50 -10.95 -10.33
N ALA A 142 -17.28 -10.71 -9.84
CA ALA A 142 -17.04 -9.76 -8.74
C ALA A 142 -17.43 -8.32 -9.12
N LEU A 143 -17.17 -7.90 -10.36
CA LEU A 143 -17.58 -6.58 -10.88
C LEU A 143 -19.11 -6.46 -10.99
N ALA A 144 -19.81 -7.52 -11.38
CA ALA A 144 -21.27 -7.53 -11.42
C ALA A 144 -21.89 -7.44 -10.00
N GLU A 145 -21.28 -8.10 -9.01
CA GLU A 145 -21.72 -8.05 -7.61
C GLU A 145 -21.35 -6.74 -6.91
N ASN A 146 -20.34 -6.01 -7.40
CA ASN A 146 -19.79 -4.81 -6.77
C ASN A 146 -19.57 -3.70 -7.82
N PRO A 147 -20.63 -3.04 -8.33
CA PRO A 147 -20.53 -2.08 -9.44
C PRO A 147 -19.72 -0.82 -9.10
N ASN A 148 -19.44 -0.56 -7.82
CA ASN A 148 -18.67 0.59 -7.36
C ASN A 148 -17.15 0.35 -7.33
N ILE A 149 -16.65 -0.82 -7.76
CA ILE A 149 -15.21 -1.06 -7.93
C ILE A 149 -14.63 -0.01 -8.89
N LYS A 150 -13.52 0.62 -8.48
CA LYS A 150 -12.83 1.70 -9.22
C LYS A 150 -11.54 1.25 -9.90
N ALA A 151 -11.04 0.07 -9.58
CA ALA A 151 -9.89 -0.53 -10.26
C ALA A 151 -9.82 -2.05 -10.07
N VAL A 152 -9.18 -2.73 -11.02
CA VAL A 152 -8.86 -4.16 -10.98
C VAL A 152 -7.34 -4.29 -11.01
N ILE A 153 -6.75 -4.87 -9.96
CA ILE A 153 -5.29 -4.97 -9.77
C ILE A 153 -4.90 -6.45 -9.81
N ASP A 154 -4.15 -6.85 -10.85
CA ASP A 154 -3.64 -8.21 -11.02
C ASP A 154 -2.15 -8.24 -10.68
N ILE A 155 -1.79 -8.83 -9.54
CA ILE A 155 -0.43 -8.82 -9.00
C ILE A 155 0.26 -10.15 -9.30
N HIS A 156 1.44 -10.08 -9.90
CA HIS A 156 2.30 -11.23 -10.21
C HIS A 156 3.73 -10.95 -9.76
N ARG A 157 4.59 -11.96 -9.86
CA ARG A 157 6.04 -11.75 -10.03
C ARG A 157 6.43 -11.93 -11.49
N ASP A 158 7.57 -11.36 -11.88
CA ASP A 158 8.13 -11.62 -13.20
C ASP A 158 8.68 -13.05 -13.31
N GLY A 159 8.88 -13.50 -14.55
CA GLY A 159 9.46 -14.80 -14.91
C GLY A 159 10.69 -14.62 -15.79
N LEU A 160 11.65 -13.82 -15.33
CA LEU A 160 12.85 -13.48 -16.07
C LEU A 160 13.78 -14.68 -16.23
N PRO A 161 14.58 -14.72 -17.31
CA PRO A 161 15.67 -15.68 -17.43
C PRO A 161 16.65 -15.56 -16.25
N VAL A 162 17.13 -16.71 -15.76
CA VAL A 162 17.99 -16.85 -14.56
C VAL A 162 19.24 -15.95 -14.59
N GLN A 163 19.71 -15.57 -15.79
CA GLN A 163 20.97 -14.83 -15.98
C GLN A 163 20.82 -13.30 -15.85
N LYS A 164 19.66 -12.78 -15.45
CA LYS A 164 19.49 -11.36 -15.18
C LYS A 164 20.18 -10.97 -13.87
N ASP A 165 20.85 -9.82 -13.87
CA ASP A 165 21.42 -9.21 -12.68
C ASP A 165 20.33 -9.04 -11.59
N LYS A 166 20.63 -9.40 -10.35
CA LYS A 166 19.72 -9.25 -9.21
C LYS A 166 19.33 -7.80 -8.94
N ASP A 167 20.12 -6.84 -9.42
CA ASP A 167 19.82 -5.41 -9.30
C ASP A 167 18.88 -4.90 -10.41
N TYR A 168 18.64 -5.73 -11.44
CA TYR A 168 17.62 -5.45 -12.46
C TYR A 168 16.21 -5.39 -11.86
N THR A 169 15.91 -6.24 -10.86
CA THR A 169 14.60 -6.29 -10.20
C THR A 169 14.61 -5.80 -8.76
N ALA A 170 15.67 -5.13 -8.32
CA ALA A 170 15.74 -4.56 -6.97
C ALA A 170 16.11 -3.08 -6.96
N ALA A 171 15.60 -2.40 -5.94
CA ALA A 171 15.89 -1.01 -5.61
C ALA A 171 16.12 -0.88 -4.10
N ALA A 172 16.53 0.31 -3.66
CA ALA A 172 16.63 0.65 -2.24
C ALA A 172 15.73 1.86 -1.94
N VAL A 173 14.86 1.72 -0.95
CA VAL A 173 13.99 2.80 -0.43
C VAL A 173 14.27 2.94 1.05
N ALA A 174 14.69 4.13 1.48
CA ALA A 174 15.08 4.41 2.87
C ALA A 174 16.06 3.37 3.46
N GLY A 175 17.02 2.90 2.66
CA GLY A 175 18.01 1.90 3.06
C GLY A 175 17.51 0.45 3.10
N GLN A 176 16.24 0.20 2.79
CA GLN A 176 15.67 -1.15 2.68
C GLN A 176 15.65 -1.60 1.23
N ARG A 177 16.09 -2.83 0.98
CA ARG A 177 15.98 -3.45 -0.35
C ARG A 177 14.52 -3.81 -0.62
N VAL A 178 14.05 -3.44 -1.81
CA VAL A 178 12.67 -3.67 -2.27
C VAL A 178 12.69 -4.20 -3.70
N ALA A 179 11.62 -4.89 -4.10
CA ALA A 179 11.44 -5.35 -5.47
C ALA A 179 10.99 -4.21 -6.41
N LYS A 180 11.59 -4.10 -7.59
CA LYS A 180 11.13 -3.16 -8.61
C LYS A 180 9.84 -3.65 -9.27
N ILE A 181 8.99 -2.73 -9.71
CA ILE A 181 7.65 -3.01 -10.24
C ILE A 181 7.63 -2.72 -11.73
N LEU A 182 7.24 -3.69 -12.55
CA LEU A 182 6.93 -3.51 -13.97
C LEU A 182 5.42 -3.51 -14.14
N PHE A 183 4.87 -2.50 -14.81
CA PHE A 183 3.46 -2.50 -15.19
C PHE A 183 3.26 -3.13 -16.56
N VAL A 184 2.17 -3.86 -16.74
CA VAL A 184 1.84 -4.54 -17.99
C VAL A 184 0.46 -4.13 -18.47
N VAL A 185 0.36 -3.75 -19.74
CA VAL A 185 -0.90 -3.52 -20.44
C VAL A 185 -1.00 -4.53 -21.59
N GLY A 186 -2.04 -5.36 -21.58
CA GLY A 186 -2.30 -6.29 -22.68
C GLY A 186 -3.01 -5.60 -23.83
N ASP A 187 -2.63 -5.89 -25.08
CA ASP A 187 -3.27 -5.32 -26.27
C ASP A 187 -4.29 -6.26 -26.96
N VAL A 188 -4.33 -7.54 -26.59
CA VAL A 188 -5.23 -8.52 -27.20
C VAL A 188 -6.60 -8.44 -26.55
N ALA A 189 -7.64 -8.28 -27.38
CA ALA A 189 -9.04 -8.22 -26.97
C ALA A 189 -9.32 -7.15 -25.90
N ASN A 190 -8.56 -6.06 -25.87
CA ASN A 190 -8.64 -5.02 -24.86
C ASN A 190 -9.13 -3.68 -25.46
N PRO A 191 -10.45 -3.43 -25.52
CA PRO A 191 -10.98 -2.14 -25.97
C PRO A 191 -10.65 -0.98 -25.01
N ASN A 192 -10.26 -1.29 -23.77
CA ASN A 192 -9.84 -0.31 -22.76
C ASN A 192 -8.33 -0.06 -22.77
N SER A 193 -7.58 -0.47 -23.80
CA SER A 193 -6.12 -0.39 -23.82
C SER A 193 -5.60 1.02 -23.55
N SER A 194 -6.21 2.05 -24.13
CA SER A 194 -5.86 3.45 -23.86
C SER A 194 -6.14 3.88 -22.42
N SER A 195 -7.30 3.51 -21.85
CA SER A 195 -7.64 3.86 -20.47
C SER A 195 -6.76 3.13 -19.45
N ASN A 196 -6.49 1.83 -19.70
CA ASN A 196 -5.59 1.03 -18.87
C ASN A 196 -4.16 1.57 -18.95
N MET A 197 -3.70 2.03 -20.12
CA MET A 197 -2.42 2.70 -20.27
C MET A 197 -2.37 3.99 -19.45
N ALA A 198 -3.39 4.85 -19.56
CA ALA A 198 -3.47 6.10 -18.80
C ALA A 198 -3.46 5.84 -17.28
N PHE A 199 -4.17 4.81 -16.81
CA PHE A 199 -4.15 4.42 -15.40
C PHE A 199 -2.76 3.92 -14.98
N ALA A 200 -2.11 3.08 -15.79
CA ALA A 200 -0.75 2.61 -15.53
C ALA A 200 0.28 3.75 -15.51
N GLU A 201 0.16 4.74 -16.41
CA GLU A 201 1.00 5.94 -16.45
C GLU A 201 0.81 6.81 -15.22
N ALA A 202 -0.44 7.01 -14.78
CA ALA A 202 -0.73 7.75 -13.54
C ALA A 202 -0.11 7.07 -12.32
N VAL A 203 -0.31 5.75 -12.18
CA VAL A 203 0.25 4.97 -11.06
C VAL A 203 1.78 4.96 -11.11
N LYS A 204 2.37 4.77 -12.29
CA LYS A 204 3.83 4.85 -12.48
C LYS A 204 4.36 6.22 -12.08
N SER A 205 3.73 7.30 -12.53
CA SER A 205 4.16 8.67 -12.21
C SER A 205 4.12 8.93 -10.70
N ARG A 206 3.06 8.48 -10.02
CA ARG A 206 2.99 8.54 -8.54
C ARG A 206 4.07 7.71 -7.88
N LEU A 207 4.29 6.47 -8.35
CA LEU A 207 5.32 5.58 -7.80
C LEU A 207 6.72 6.18 -7.95
N ASP A 208 7.06 6.74 -9.12
CA ASP A 208 8.37 7.38 -9.36
C ASP A 208 8.56 8.63 -8.50
N SER A 209 7.50 9.43 -8.32
CA SER A 209 7.55 10.63 -7.49
C SER A 209 7.73 10.31 -6.00
N MET A 210 7.11 9.23 -5.52
CA MET A 210 7.17 8.82 -4.11
C MET A 210 8.43 7.99 -3.80
N PHE A 211 8.84 7.14 -4.75
CA PHE A 211 9.87 6.11 -4.56
C PHE A 211 10.73 5.97 -5.82
N ALA A 212 11.63 6.93 -6.01
CA ALA A 212 12.52 6.98 -7.18
C ALA A 212 13.26 5.64 -7.39
N GLY A 213 13.22 5.13 -8.63
CA GLY A 213 13.93 3.91 -9.03
C GLY A 213 13.19 2.59 -8.75
N VAL A 214 12.00 2.62 -8.13
CA VAL A 214 11.18 1.41 -7.92
C VAL A 214 10.47 0.97 -9.21
N SER A 215 10.09 1.88 -10.11
CA SER A 215 9.47 1.50 -11.38
C SER A 215 10.48 0.95 -12.39
N ARG A 216 10.10 -0.12 -13.10
CA ARG A 216 10.74 -0.59 -14.34
C ARG A 216 10.06 -0.08 -15.60
N GLY A 217 9.05 0.79 -15.47
CA GLY A 217 8.27 1.28 -16.59
C GLY A 217 6.96 0.52 -16.83
N ILE A 218 6.39 0.75 -18.01
CA ILE A 218 5.20 0.08 -18.52
C ILE A 218 5.61 -0.70 -19.76
N LYS A 219 5.15 -1.94 -19.87
CA LYS A 219 5.34 -2.79 -21.04
C LYS A 219 3.99 -3.15 -21.64
N VAL A 220 3.80 -2.86 -22.92
CA VAL A 220 2.69 -3.44 -23.69
C VAL A 220 3.06 -4.89 -24.03
N GLN A 221 2.15 -5.82 -23.75
CA GLN A 221 2.33 -7.23 -24.08
C GLN A 221 1.22 -7.68 -25.04
N HIS A 222 1.62 -8.44 -26.07
CA HIS A 222 0.67 -9.08 -26.98
C HIS A 222 -0.01 -10.28 -26.33
N ARG A 223 -0.92 -10.00 -25.39
CA ARG A 223 -1.62 -10.98 -24.56
C ARG A 223 -2.91 -10.37 -24.02
N ASN A 224 -3.93 -11.20 -23.81
CA ASN A 224 -5.10 -10.80 -23.03
C ASN A 224 -4.79 -10.99 -21.54
N VAL A 225 -4.67 -9.86 -20.82
CA VAL A 225 -4.47 -9.82 -19.35
C VAL A 225 -5.73 -9.32 -18.62
N ASN A 226 -6.91 -9.59 -19.19
CA ASN A 226 -8.22 -9.16 -18.70
C ASN A 226 -8.44 -7.64 -18.66
N GLY A 227 -7.67 -6.88 -19.44
CA GLY A 227 -7.81 -5.41 -19.53
C GLY A 227 -9.19 -4.93 -20.03
N ASN A 228 -9.91 -5.79 -20.74
CA ASN A 228 -11.26 -5.50 -21.23
C ASN A 228 -12.31 -5.39 -20.13
N LEU A 229 -12.07 -5.92 -18.93
CA LEU A 229 -13.08 -6.00 -17.87
C LEU A 229 -13.29 -4.69 -17.12
N HIS A 230 -12.29 -3.80 -17.08
CA HIS A 230 -12.39 -2.52 -16.37
C HIS A 230 -11.44 -1.46 -16.99
N PRO A 231 -11.83 -0.17 -17.08
CA PRO A 231 -11.00 0.89 -17.68
C PRO A 231 -9.77 1.29 -16.83
N ASN A 232 -9.77 0.93 -15.55
CA ASN A 232 -8.62 1.02 -14.64
C ASN A 232 -8.14 -0.39 -14.26
N THR A 233 -7.79 -1.22 -15.25
CA THR A 233 -7.13 -2.51 -15.02
C THR A 233 -5.62 -2.30 -15.00
N LEU A 234 -4.95 -2.80 -13.96
CA LEU A 234 -3.50 -2.71 -13.80
C LEU A 234 -2.91 -4.09 -13.50
N CYS A 235 -2.06 -4.60 -14.40
CA CYS A 235 -1.24 -5.77 -14.13
C CYS A 235 0.14 -5.30 -13.65
N ALA A 236 0.59 -5.79 -12.50
CA ALA A 236 1.84 -5.37 -11.87
C ALA A 236 2.73 -6.58 -11.54
N TYR A 237 3.94 -6.60 -12.09
CA TYR A 237 4.96 -7.61 -11.82
C TYR A 237 5.93 -7.06 -10.77
N ILE A 238 5.82 -7.58 -9.55
CA ILE A 238 6.62 -7.17 -8.40
C ILE A 238 7.84 -8.09 -8.31
N GLY A 239 9.00 -7.57 -8.69
CA GLY A 239 10.24 -8.34 -8.67
C GLY A 239 10.24 -9.52 -9.64
N ASP A 240 11.11 -10.49 -9.37
CA ASP A 240 11.28 -11.74 -10.11
C ASP A 240 11.57 -12.90 -9.15
N TYR A 241 11.29 -14.14 -9.59
CA TYR A 241 11.53 -15.37 -8.82
C TYR A 241 12.97 -15.47 -8.26
N ASN A 242 13.99 -15.18 -9.06
CA ASN A 242 15.40 -15.35 -8.67
C ASN A 242 16.01 -14.06 -8.08
N GLY A 243 15.47 -12.91 -8.47
CA GLY A 243 16.01 -11.60 -8.11
C GLY A 243 15.54 -11.07 -6.76
N ASN A 244 14.43 -11.59 -6.23
CA ASN A 244 13.78 -11.04 -5.04
C ASN A 244 13.28 -12.11 -4.07
N THR A 245 13.21 -11.70 -2.80
CA THR A 245 12.57 -12.50 -1.74
C THR A 245 11.10 -12.10 -1.57
N LEU A 246 10.31 -12.97 -0.94
CA LEU A 246 8.93 -12.63 -0.54
C LEU A 246 8.87 -11.35 0.32
N ALA A 247 9.86 -11.14 1.20
CA ALA A 247 9.90 -9.96 2.06
C ALA A 247 10.08 -8.66 1.25
N GLU A 248 10.97 -8.67 0.25
CA GLU A 248 11.17 -7.54 -0.67
C GLU A 248 9.91 -7.27 -1.51
N ALA A 249 9.24 -8.32 -1.97
CA ALA A 249 8.00 -8.19 -2.73
C ALA A 249 6.85 -7.62 -1.89
N ARG A 250 6.70 -8.06 -0.63
CA ARG A 250 5.73 -7.49 0.31
C ARG A 250 6.00 -6.01 0.58
N ALA A 251 7.26 -5.63 0.79
CA ALA A 251 7.63 -4.23 0.95
C ALA A 251 7.18 -3.39 -0.27
N SER A 252 7.46 -3.87 -1.48
CA SER A 252 7.02 -3.21 -2.72
C SER A 252 5.52 -3.19 -2.94
N ALA A 253 4.79 -4.21 -2.47
CA ALA A 253 3.34 -4.22 -2.51
C ALA A 253 2.74 -3.05 -1.72
N ARG A 254 3.36 -2.67 -0.60
CA ARG A 254 2.96 -1.46 0.15
C ARG A 254 3.25 -0.18 -0.63
N LEU A 255 4.40 -0.08 -1.29
CA LEU A 255 4.74 1.07 -2.14
C LEU A 255 3.79 1.20 -3.34
N LEU A 256 3.38 0.07 -3.92
CA LEU A 256 2.37 0.03 -4.97
C LEU A 256 1.02 0.50 -4.44
N ALA A 257 0.61 0.06 -3.25
CA ALA A 257 -0.64 0.49 -2.62
C ALA A 257 -0.67 2.01 -2.38
N ASP A 258 0.45 2.60 -1.93
CA ASP A 258 0.59 4.05 -1.77
C ASP A 258 0.35 4.79 -3.10
N ALA A 259 0.98 4.33 -4.19
CA ALA A 259 0.85 4.95 -5.51
C ALA A 259 -0.56 4.80 -6.10
N VAL A 260 -1.15 3.60 -6.01
CA VAL A 260 -2.52 3.32 -6.48
C VAL A 260 -3.54 4.14 -5.69
N ALA A 261 -3.40 4.21 -4.36
CA ALA A 261 -4.29 5.00 -3.52
C ALA A 261 -4.25 6.49 -3.87
N ALA A 262 -3.05 7.05 -4.08
CA ALA A 262 -2.90 8.45 -4.49
C ALA A 262 -3.63 8.77 -5.81
N VAL A 263 -3.57 7.86 -6.79
CA VAL A 263 -4.30 8.03 -8.07
C VAL A 263 -5.81 7.95 -7.85
N LEU A 264 -6.29 6.90 -7.19
CA LEU A 264 -7.74 6.66 -7.06
C LEU A 264 -8.44 7.71 -6.19
N LEU A 265 -7.79 8.18 -5.13
CA LEU A 265 -8.35 9.24 -4.28
C LEU A 265 -8.39 10.59 -5.01
N ALA A 266 -7.39 10.90 -5.86
CA ALA A 266 -7.43 12.09 -6.71
C ALA A 266 -8.56 12.02 -7.73
N GLN A 267 -8.72 10.89 -8.42
CA GLN A 267 -9.82 10.67 -9.36
C GLN A 267 -11.20 10.78 -8.69
N ALA A 268 -11.34 10.27 -7.46
CA ALA A 268 -12.58 10.41 -6.69
C ALA A 268 -12.88 11.88 -6.35
N GLN A 269 -11.86 12.68 -6.03
CA GLN A 269 -11.99 14.12 -5.76
C GLN A 269 -12.38 14.91 -7.02
N GLU A 270 -11.76 14.62 -8.16
CA GLU A 270 -12.12 15.24 -9.43
C GLU A 270 -13.59 14.94 -9.80
N GLY A 271 -14.02 13.68 -9.64
CA GLY A 271 -15.42 13.28 -9.84
C GLY A 271 -16.42 13.97 -8.91
N MET A 272 -16.02 14.36 -7.69
CA MET A 272 -16.85 15.15 -6.78
C MET A 272 -16.99 16.62 -7.22
N SER A 273 -15.96 17.18 -7.85
CA SER A 273 -15.94 18.60 -8.26
C SER A 273 -16.83 18.91 -9.47
N VAL A 274 -17.36 17.88 -10.16
CA VAL A 274 -18.21 18.05 -11.36
C VAL A 274 -19.71 18.10 -11.03
N LEU A 275 -20.12 18.02 -9.76
CA LEU A 275 -21.53 18.24 -9.39
C LEU A 275 -21.86 19.74 -9.54
N PRO A 276 -22.80 20.13 -10.41
CA PRO A 276 -23.11 21.54 -10.62
C PRO A 276 -23.66 22.14 -9.33
N THR A 277 -23.01 23.20 -8.84
CA THR A 277 -23.67 24.20 -8.01
C THR A 277 -24.86 24.72 -8.80
N THR A 278 -26.04 24.16 -8.52
CA THR A 278 -27.30 24.77 -8.90
C THR A 278 -27.32 26.16 -8.28
N THR A 279 -27.08 27.17 -9.10
CA THR A 279 -27.33 28.56 -8.74
C THR A 279 -28.77 28.86 -9.18
N PRO A 280 -29.58 29.53 -8.35
CA PRO A 280 -31.03 29.70 -8.53
C PRO A 280 -31.42 30.46 -9.79
#